data_AF-A0A1I7DYU1-F1
#
_entry.id   AF-A0A1I7DYU1-F1
#
_cell.length_a   1.000
_cell.length_b   1.000
_cell.length_c   1.000
_cell.angle_alpha   90.00
_cell.angle_beta   90.00
_cell.angle_gamma   90.00
#
_symmetry.space_group_name_H-M   'P 1'
#
loop_
_entity.id
_entity.type
_entity.pdbx_description
1 polymer ?
#
loop_
_entity_poly.entity_id
_entity_poly.type
_entity_poly.pdbx_seq_one_letter_code
_entity_poly.pdbx_strand_id
1 'polypeptide(L)'
;MSSELQERKFWDGYSALVKKAWQDEDFKQRLLADPEGVFNEHNLKVPDGMKVRIMEDKANLRHLPLPPKPTLEEKPSEKEMVTAGSWFCCHTWGSEETSHG
;
A
#
# COMPACT_ATOMS: atom_id res chain seq x y z
N MET A 1 3.53 -7.47 -17.79
CA MET A 1 4.41 -6.59 -18.58
C MET A 1 3.99 -5.11 -18.55
N SER A 2 2.82 -4.71 -19.09
CA SER A 2 2.44 -3.27 -19.12
C SER A 2 1.99 -2.71 -17.77
N SER A 3 1.34 -3.53 -16.94
CA SER A 3 0.88 -3.16 -15.59
C SER A 3 2.05 -2.97 -14.62
N GLU A 4 3.03 -3.88 -14.62
CA GLU A 4 4.21 -3.81 -13.74
C GLU A 4 5.07 -2.56 -13.99
N LEU A 5 5.22 -2.16 -15.26
CA LEU A 5 5.95 -0.94 -15.61
C LEU A 5 5.21 0.33 -15.14
N GLN A 6 3.88 0.29 -15.15
CA GLN A 6 3.06 1.40 -14.64
C GLN A 6 3.16 1.49 -13.11
N GLU A 7 3.07 0.36 -12.41
CA GLU A 7 3.25 0.30 -10.95
C GLU A 7 4.62 0.82 -10.54
N ARG A 8 5.69 0.39 -11.22
CA ARG A 8 7.05 0.87 -10.94
C ARG A 8 7.16 2.39 -11.09
N LYS A 9 6.66 2.95 -12.19
CA LYS A 9 6.65 4.40 -12.42
C LYS A 9 5.83 5.15 -11.37
N PHE A 10 4.71 4.58 -10.95
CA PHE A 10 3.88 5.14 -9.89
C PHE A 10 4.66 5.21 -8.56
N TRP A 11 5.30 4.10 -8.15
CA TRP A 11 6.07 4.05 -6.91
C TRP A 11 7.31 4.97 -6.93
N ASP A 12 8.01 5.04 -8.06
CA ASP A 12 9.14 5.96 -8.24
C ASP A 12 8.68 7.41 -8.10
N GLY A 13 7.58 7.78 -8.76
CA GLY A 13 6.99 9.12 -8.66
C GLY A 13 6.46 9.45 -7.27
N TYR A 14 5.79 8.50 -6.62
CA TYR A 14 5.29 8.63 -5.25
C TYR A 14 6.43 8.95 -4.28
N SER A 15 7.57 8.27 -4.38
CA SER A 15 8.73 8.52 -3.51
C SER A 15 9.23 9.97 -3.62
N ALA A 16 9.21 10.55 -4.83
CA ALA A 16 9.59 11.93 -5.05
C ALA A 16 8.58 12.92 -4.43
N LEU A 17 7.29 12.61 -4.48
CA LEU A 17 6.24 13.41 -3.83
C LEU A 17 6.35 13.37 -2.32
N VAL A 18 6.62 12.19 -1.73
CA VAL A 18 6.83 12.05 -0.28
C VAL A 18 8.01 12.89 0.17
N LYS A 19 9.13 12.84 -0.57
CA LYS A 19 10.30 13.67 -0.28
C LYS A 19 9.96 15.16 -0.30
N LYS A 20 9.16 15.60 -1.27
CA LYS A 20 8.68 16.99 -1.34
C LYS A 20 7.78 17.34 -0.16
N ALA A 21 6.87 16.44 0.23
CA ALA A 21 5.99 16.63 1.38
C ALA A 21 6.74 16.74 2.73
N TRP A 22 7.94 16.17 2.86
CA TRP A 22 8.76 16.39 4.05
C TRP A 22 9.48 17.74 4.08
N GLN A 23 9.63 18.40 2.93
CA GLN A 23 10.30 19.69 2.82
C GLN A 23 9.30 20.86 2.80
N ASP A 24 8.04 20.59 2.44
CA ASP A 24 6.99 21.57 2.23
C ASP A 24 5.71 21.11 2.96
N GLU A 25 5.44 21.75 4.10
CA GLU A 25 4.30 21.42 4.95
C GLU A 25 2.95 21.78 4.29
N ASP A 26 2.90 22.83 3.45
CA ASP A 26 1.67 23.20 2.72
C ASP A 26 1.36 22.14 1.66
N PHE A 27 2.37 21.67 0.95
CA PHE A 27 2.25 20.56 0.01
C PHE A 27 1.80 19.27 0.72
N LYS A 28 2.35 18.98 1.90
CA LYS A 28 1.96 17.83 2.71
C LYS A 28 0.48 17.87 3.10
N GLN A 29 -0.01 19.04 3.54
CA GLN A 29 -1.43 19.20 3.88
C GLN A 29 -2.33 18.98 2.66
N ARG A 30 -1.92 19.50 1.50
CA ARG A 30 -2.63 19.28 0.24
C ARG A 30 -2.66 17.80 -0.16
N LEU A 31 -1.52 17.11 -0.06
CA LEU A 31 -1.40 15.68 -0.37
C LEU A 31 -2.25 14.80 0.56
N LEU A 32 -2.39 15.17 1.84
CA LEU A 32 -3.24 14.48 2.80
C LEU A 32 -4.74 14.74 2.57
N ALA A 33 -5.09 15.95 2.13
CA ALA A 33 -6.48 16.33 1.88
C ALA A 33 -7.01 15.78 0.54
N ASP A 34 -6.22 15.88 -0.53
CA ASP A 34 -6.61 15.50 -1.88
C ASP A 34 -5.45 14.79 -2.63
N PRO A 35 -5.18 13.52 -2.28
CA PRO A 35 -4.10 12.78 -2.91
C PRO A 35 -4.33 12.54 -4.41
N GLU A 36 -5.60 12.35 -4.83
CA GLU A 36 -5.94 12.08 -6.22
C GLU A 36 -5.66 13.28 -7.13
N GLY A 37 -5.99 14.51 -6.71
CA GLY A 37 -5.67 15.70 -7.48
C GLY A 37 -4.17 15.97 -7.54
N VAL A 38 -3.44 15.75 -6.45
CA VAL A 38 -1.97 15.90 -6.45
C VAL A 38 -1.31 14.86 -7.37
N PHE A 39 -1.76 13.60 -7.35
CA PHE A 39 -1.25 12.59 -8.29
C PHE A 39 -1.55 12.95 -9.75
N ASN A 40 -2.75 13.47 -10.03
CA ASN A 40 -3.12 13.92 -11.36
C ASN A 40 -2.26 15.11 -11.85
N GLU A 41 -2.02 16.11 -11.00
CA GLU A 41 -1.12 17.24 -11.31
C GLU A 41 0.31 16.77 -11.63
N HIS A 42 0.76 15.70 -10.98
CA HIS A 42 2.09 15.12 -11.18
C HIS A 42 2.13 14.00 -12.24
N ASN A 43 1.06 13.81 -13.01
CA ASN A 43 0.93 12.76 -14.03
C ASN A 43 1.15 11.33 -13.50
N LEU A 44 0.90 11.10 -12.21
CA LEU A 44 0.94 9.78 -11.59
C LEU A 44 -0.41 9.11 -11.73
N LYS A 45 -0.47 8.11 -12.60
CA LYS A 45 -1.68 7.30 -12.78
C LYS A 45 -1.72 6.21 -11.71
N VAL A 46 -2.73 6.30 -10.85
CA VAL A 46 -3.08 5.19 -9.95
C VAL A 46 -3.50 3.99 -10.81
N PRO A 47 -3.00 2.78 -10.55
CA PRO A 47 -3.42 1.58 -11.26
C PRO A 47 -4.93 1.35 -11.17
N ASP A 48 -5.52 0.83 -12.24
CA ASP A 48 -6.96 0.54 -12.29
C ASP A 48 -7.39 -0.43 -11.18
N GLY A 49 -8.53 -0.14 -10.54
CA GLY A 49 -9.07 -0.95 -9.45
C GLY A 49 -8.46 -0.69 -8.06
N MET A 50 -7.47 0.21 -7.95
CA MET A 50 -6.88 0.60 -6.67
C MET A 50 -7.37 1.98 -6.23
N LYS A 51 -7.85 2.08 -4.98
CA LYS A 51 -8.11 3.37 -4.33
C LYS A 51 -6.99 3.69 -3.36
N VAL A 52 -6.39 4.86 -3.49
CA VAL A 52 -5.27 5.30 -2.63
C VAL A 52 -5.77 6.32 -1.63
N ARG A 53 -5.39 6.14 -0.36
CA ARG A 53 -5.57 7.13 0.70
C ARG A 53 -4.25 7.29 1.43
N ILE A 54 -3.76 8.52 1.52
CA ILE A 54 -2.56 8.83 2.29
C ILE A 54 -2.97 9.18 3.71
N MET A 55 -2.27 8.61 4.69
CA MET A 55 -2.48 8.91 6.10
C MET A 55 -1.13 9.11 6.76
N GLU A 56 -1.04 10.09 7.65
CA GLU A 56 0.20 10.36 8.37
C GLU A 56 0.45 9.25 9.40
N ASP A 57 1.69 8.77 9.44
CA ASP A 57 2.16 7.90 10.51
C ASP A 57 2.79 8.77 11.61
N LYS A 58 2.12 8.85 12.75
CA LYS A 58 2.59 9.59 13.92
C LYS A 58 3.10 8.59 14.95
N ALA A 59 4.09 8.98 15.75
CA ALA A 59 4.70 8.11 16.77
C ALA A 59 3.66 7.42 17.68
N ASN A 60 2.55 8.10 17.99
CA ASN A 60 1.48 7.62 18.87
C ASN A 60 0.21 7.18 18.12
N LEU A 61 0.25 7.08 16.79
CA LEU A 61 -0.87 6.62 15.97
C LEU A 61 -0.49 5.28 15.32
N ARG A 62 -1.41 4.32 15.35
CA ARG A 62 -1.25 3.05 14.64
C ARG A 62 -2.52 2.79 13.85
N HIS A 63 -2.34 2.49 12.56
CA HIS A 63 -3.44 2.16 11.67
C HIS A 63 -3.60 0.64 11.66
N LEU A 64 -4.74 0.16 12.17
CA LEU A 64 -5.07 -1.26 12.13
C LEU A 64 -6.00 -1.50 10.94
N PRO A 65 -5.57 -2.23 9.89
CA PRO A 65 -6.46 -2.58 8.79
C PRO A 65 -7.53 -3.54 9.30
N LEU A 66 -8.79 -3.18 9.09
CA LEU A 66 -9.89 -4.12 9.29
C LEU A 66 -10.16 -4.82 7.95
N PRO A 67 -9.92 -6.14 7.82
CA PRO A 67 -10.23 -6.86 6.61
C PRO A 67 -11.75 -6.85 6.35
N PRO A 68 -12.18 -7.04 5.09
CA PRO A 68 -13.60 -7.21 4.79
C PRO A 68 -14.18 -8.38 5.57
N LYS A 69 -15.47 -8.30 5.92
CA LYS A 69 -16.16 -9.39 6.60
C LYS A 69 -16.09 -10.64 5.71
N PRO A 70 -15.62 -11.79 6.21
CA PRO A 70 -15.66 -13.02 5.44
C PRO A 70 -17.11 -13.38 5.13
N THR A 71 -17.40 -13.72 3.88
CA THR A 71 -18.69 -14.26 3.48
C THR A 71 -18.79 -15.71 3.97
N LEU A 72 -19.92 -16.07 4.58
CA LEU A 72 -20.14 -17.30 5.37
C LEU A 72 -19.96 -18.64 4.62
N GLU A 73 -19.54 -18.63 3.35
CA GLU A 73 -19.41 -19.82 2.49
C GLU A 73 -17.97 -20.28 2.27
N GLU A 74 -16.97 -19.54 2.75
CA GLU A 74 -15.60 -20.04 2.80
C GLU A 74 -15.44 -20.91 4.05
N LYS A 75 -15.68 -22.22 3.89
CA LYS A 75 -15.39 -23.22 4.93
C LYS A 75 -13.93 -23.04 5.37
N PRO A 76 -13.65 -22.66 6.63
CA PRO A 76 -12.29 -22.59 7.11
C PRO A 76 -11.77 -24.03 7.19
N SER A 77 -10.90 -24.42 6.26
CA SER A 77 -10.05 -25.57 6.52
C SER A 77 -9.19 -25.22 7.74
N GLU A 78 -9.06 -26.16 8.68
CA GLU A 78 -8.57 -26.02 10.07
C GLU A 78 -7.16 -25.42 10.26
N LYS A 79 -6.57 -24.85 9.22
CA LYS A 79 -5.22 -24.27 9.16
C LYS A 79 -5.17 -22.75 9.00
N GLU A 80 -6.31 -22.06 8.89
CA GLU A 80 -6.32 -20.59 8.79
C GLU A 80 -6.70 -19.93 10.11
N MET A 81 -5.82 -20.08 11.11
CA MET A 81 -5.59 -18.97 12.03
C MET A 81 -4.97 -17.85 11.22
N VAL A 82 -5.81 -16.99 10.64
CA VAL A 82 -5.41 -15.70 10.07
C VAL A 82 -4.88 -14.86 11.23
N THR A 83 -3.59 -14.99 11.50
CA THR A 83 -2.86 -14.00 12.26
C THR A 83 -2.98 -12.72 11.44
N ALA A 84 -3.67 -11.71 11.97
CA ALA A 84 -3.97 -10.45 11.29
C ALA A 84 -2.74 -9.66 10.77
N GLY A 85 -1.53 -10.21 10.90
CA GLY A 85 -0.30 -9.70 10.30
C GLY A 85 0.10 -10.35 8.96
N SER A 86 -0.54 -11.43 8.50
CA SER A 86 -0.06 -12.18 7.32
C SER A 86 -0.39 -11.55 5.96
N TRP A 87 -1.32 -10.60 5.89
CA TRP A 87 -1.51 -9.78 4.68
C TRP A 87 -0.49 -8.64 4.61
N PHE A 88 0.05 -8.21 5.76
CA PHE A 88 0.75 -6.94 5.91
C PHE A 88 2.24 -6.97 5.55
N CYS A 89 2.79 -8.14 5.26
CA CYS A 89 4.18 -8.29 4.86
C CYS A 89 4.19 -8.83 3.43
N CYS A 90 4.38 -7.95 2.44
CA CYS A 90 4.95 -8.26 1.13
C CYS A 90 4.38 -9.50 0.41
N HIS A 91 3.71 -9.33 -0.72
CA HIS A 91 3.37 -10.41 -1.65
C HIS A 91 4.64 -11.17 -2.11
N THR A 92 5.16 -12.08 -1.28
CA THR A 92 6.46 -12.79 -1.34
C THR A 92 7.69 -11.99 -0.82
N TRP A 93 7.97 -12.12 0.48
CA TRP A 93 9.36 -12.08 0.97
C TRP A 93 9.78 -13.51 1.30
N GLY A 94 10.60 -14.10 0.43
CA GLY A 94 11.45 -15.25 0.72
C GLY A 94 10.76 -16.62 0.81
N SER A 95 10.63 -17.31 -0.31
CA SER A 95 10.57 -18.79 -0.33
C SER A 95 11.19 -19.32 -1.62
N GLU A 96 12.52 -19.28 -1.68
CA GLU A 96 13.34 -20.35 -2.26
C GLU A 96 14.41 -20.63 -1.19
N GLU A 97 14.05 -21.50 -0.26
CA GLU A 97 14.55 -22.88 -0.16
C GLU A 97 15.90 -22.98 0.55
N THR A 98 15.83 -23.23 1.86
CA THR A 98 16.83 -24.04 2.53
C THR A 98 16.50 -25.51 2.27
N SER A 99 17.31 -26.23 1.49
CA SER A 99 17.43 -27.68 1.63
C SER A 99 18.87 -28.15 1.39
N HIS A 100 19.45 -28.60 2.49
CA HIS A 100 20.59 -29.49 2.70
C HIS A 100 21.10 -30.31 1.51
N GLY A 101 22.44 -30.35 1.44
CA GLY A 101 23.28 -31.34 0.76
C GLY A 101 24.74 -31.08 1.09
#